data_AF-A0A8T4X8U6-F1
#
_entry.id   AF-A0A8T4X8U6-F1
#
_cell.length_a   1.000
_cell.length_b   1.000
_cell.length_c   1.000
_cell.angle_alpha   90.00
_cell.angle_beta   90.00
_cell.angle_gamma   90.00
#
_symmetry.space_group_name_H-M   'P 1'
#
loop_
_entity.id
_entity.type
_entity.pdbx_description
1 polymer ?
#
loop_
_entity_poly.entity_id
_entity_poly.type
_entity_poly.pdbx_seq_one_letter_code
_entity_poly.pdbx_strand_id
1 'polypeptide(L)'
;MAGEVLAEGQAVGQIGILVELLSSSVSLQIAFVILVVGLIVIGTIYNKFRQWTRTKKFSYSNPILADIVRRAVLPVLALALISSINIYIQTFELFDDPTEIIQEQLSAELTVGETFAKLLNSMNILIIAFTAGHIITILLEKGEKLKQEKEDFKAWRELNGFKDDENDLFHRCYKWIPPKHPPEEISDKDFNEFLQTQEGRDFLEKFTTSTGARIGSYQKLVKDPFLEWKKSEQKKYEQYYNDCITGENELGRPLLPGKTPDEIYEIDIWGEEKRGNNYEPVIAGSKPPGYAEKKREGLPKPFRNFIPLGVVLCTALGIIAWWGVDLFVLATASGGIALGVGFALKETFENYFAYMMIRKDKIFVEGERIALASGYKGIVYKITSRVTYIRHPLNESIAIVPTRQLVTSEIINYTKEFA
;
A
#
# COMPACT_ATOMS: atom_id res chain seq x y z
N MET A 1 -1.98 -41.79 19.52
CA MET A 1 -2.13 -41.70 20.99
C MET A 1 -0.81 -41.79 21.77
N ALA A 2 0.00 -42.86 21.76
CA ALA A 2 1.26 -42.87 22.54
C ALA A 2 2.40 -42.02 21.92
N GLY A 3 2.43 -41.86 20.59
CA GLY A 3 3.42 -41.03 19.89
C GLY A 3 3.11 -39.53 19.82
N GLU A 4 1.84 -39.14 19.98
CA GLU A 4 1.42 -37.71 20.00
C GLU A 4 1.79 -37.01 21.31
N VAL A 5 1.70 -37.72 22.44
CA VAL A 5 2.03 -37.18 23.76
C VAL A 5 3.55 -36.97 23.94
N LEU A 6 4.37 -37.75 23.26
CA LEU A 6 5.84 -37.62 23.31
C LEU A 6 6.35 -36.38 22.55
N ALA A 7 5.72 -36.03 21.42
CA ALA A 7 6.08 -34.86 20.63
C ALA A 7 5.62 -33.54 21.28
N GLU A 8 4.40 -33.50 21.85
CA GLU A 8 3.93 -32.35 22.66
C GLU A 8 4.76 -32.20 23.95
N GLY A 9 5.14 -33.32 24.58
CA GLY A 9 6.00 -33.34 25.76
C GLY A 9 7.44 -32.85 25.52
N GLN A 10 8.02 -33.10 24.34
CA GLN A 10 9.35 -32.59 24.00
C GLN A 10 9.38 -31.09 23.74
N ALA A 11 8.37 -30.52 23.06
CA ALA A 11 8.32 -29.09 22.77
C ALA A 11 8.01 -28.23 24.01
N VAL A 12 7.08 -28.67 24.86
CA VAL A 12 6.77 -28.01 26.15
C VAL A 12 7.91 -28.22 27.16
N GLY A 13 8.57 -29.38 27.12
CA GLY A 13 9.77 -29.66 27.90
C GLY A 13 10.92 -28.71 27.59
N GLN A 14 11.17 -28.40 26.31
CA GLN A 14 12.25 -27.48 25.91
C GLN A 14 12.07 -26.04 26.42
N ILE A 15 10.83 -25.53 26.54
CA ILE A 15 10.58 -24.19 27.09
C ILE A 15 10.78 -24.16 28.62
N GLY A 16 10.34 -25.21 29.32
CA GLY A 16 10.63 -25.38 30.76
C GLY A 16 12.13 -25.46 31.03
N ILE A 17 12.85 -26.22 30.20
CA ILE A 17 14.31 -26.32 30.21
C ILE A 17 14.95 -24.95 29.96
N LEU A 18 14.48 -24.12 29.03
CA LEU A 18 15.05 -22.78 28.79
C LEU A 18 14.95 -21.83 30.00
N VAL A 19 13.86 -21.89 30.77
CA VAL A 19 13.70 -21.07 31.99
C VAL A 19 14.62 -21.58 33.10
N GLU A 20 14.74 -22.89 33.24
CA GLU A 20 15.63 -23.54 34.21
C GLU A 20 17.11 -23.32 33.84
N LEU A 21 17.44 -23.31 32.54
CA LEU A 21 18.77 -23.04 31.98
C LEU A 21 19.17 -21.56 32.04
N LEU A 22 18.25 -20.62 31.82
CA LEU A 22 18.53 -19.19 32.05
C LEU A 22 18.80 -18.91 33.53
N SER A 23 18.26 -19.73 34.44
CA SER A 23 18.49 -19.57 35.86
C SER A 23 19.84 -20.13 36.35
N SER A 24 20.58 -20.88 35.50
CA SER A 24 21.83 -21.55 35.91
C SER A 24 23.11 -20.72 35.72
N SER A 25 23.17 -19.80 34.74
CA SER A 25 24.33 -18.92 34.50
C SER A 25 24.03 -17.46 34.82
N VAL A 26 24.89 -16.85 35.65
CA VAL A 26 24.82 -15.42 36.00
C VAL A 26 25.06 -14.54 34.77
N SER A 27 25.97 -14.94 33.88
CA SER A 27 26.31 -14.18 32.67
C SER A 27 25.15 -14.19 31.65
N LEU A 28 24.49 -15.33 31.44
CA LEU A 28 23.28 -15.44 30.62
C LEU A 28 22.13 -14.62 31.20
N GLN A 29 21.96 -14.58 32.52
CA GLN A 29 20.97 -13.72 33.17
C GLN A 29 21.23 -12.25 32.90
N ILE A 30 22.49 -11.81 33.02
CA ILE A 30 22.88 -10.43 32.73
C ILE A 30 22.62 -10.10 31.25
N ALA A 31 23.00 -10.97 30.32
CA ALA A 31 22.76 -10.80 28.89
C ALA A 31 21.26 -10.71 28.57
N PHE A 32 20.43 -11.55 29.20
CA PHE A 32 18.98 -11.53 29.05
C PHE A 32 18.37 -10.24 29.62
N VAL A 33 18.81 -9.79 30.79
CA VAL A 33 18.35 -8.51 31.37
C VAL A 33 18.73 -7.33 30.47
N ILE A 34 19.95 -7.29 29.95
CA ILE A 34 20.40 -6.26 29.01
C ILE A 34 19.55 -6.28 27.74
N LEU A 35 19.24 -7.47 27.21
CA LEU A 35 18.36 -7.61 26.04
C LEU A 35 16.98 -7.03 26.31
N VAL A 36 16.33 -7.42 27.41
CA VAL A 36 14.97 -6.97 27.75
C VAL A 36 14.93 -5.47 27.99
N VAL A 37 15.85 -4.94 28.82
CA VAL A 37 15.95 -3.50 29.10
C VAL A 37 16.25 -2.73 27.82
N GLY A 38 17.18 -3.22 26.99
CA GLY A 38 17.53 -2.63 25.71
C GLY A 38 16.34 -2.54 24.76
N LEU A 39 15.55 -3.61 24.63
CA LEU A 39 14.34 -3.63 23.80
C LEU A 39 13.28 -2.64 24.30
N ILE A 40 13.09 -2.52 25.62
CA ILE A 40 12.17 -1.53 26.22
C ILE A 40 12.64 -0.11 25.91
N VAL A 41 13.93 0.19 26.09
CA VAL A 41 14.51 1.50 25.79
C VAL A 41 14.35 1.83 24.30
N ILE A 42 14.68 0.88 23.41
CA ILE A 42 14.49 1.05 21.97
C ILE A 42 13.02 1.32 21.64
N GLY A 43 12.08 0.59 22.24
CA GLY A 43 10.64 0.78 22.03
C GLY A 43 10.14 2.16 22.45
N THR A 44 10.60 2.66 23.60
CA THR A 44 10.22 4.00 24.08
C THR A 44 10.79 5.12 23.21
N ILE A 45 12.06 5.03 22.81
CA ILE A 45 12.69 5.98 21.88
C ILE A 45 11.99 5.94 20.53
N TYR A 46 11.66 4.74 20.05
CA TYR A 46 10.96 4.54 18.78
C TYR A 46 9.58 5.21 18.76
N ASN A 47 8.80 5.12 19.84
CA ASN A 47 7.49 5.76 19.90
C ASN A 47 7.60 7.29 19.72
N LYS A 48 8.61 7.92 20.34
CA LYS A 48 8.90 9.35 20.15
C LYS A 48 9.36 9.66 18.73
N PHE A 49 10.27 8.85 18.19
CA PHE A 49 10.76 8.98 16.81
C PHE A 49 9.63 8.85 15.77
N ARG A 50 8.73 7.88 15.94
CA ARG A 50 7.57 7.65 15.07
C ARG A 50 6.63 8.86 15.06
N GLN A 51 6.38 9.48 16.21
CA GLN A 51 5.55 10.68 16.27
C GLN A 51 6.26 11.90 15.66
N TRP A 52 7.54 12.08 15.97
CA TRP A 52 8.35 13.17 15.41
C TRP A 52 8.48 13.10 13.89
N THR A 53 8.65 11.93 13.31
CA THR A 53 8.73 11.76 11.84
C THR A 53 7.43 12.18 11.14
N ARG A 54 6.25 11.97 11.76
CA ARG A 54 4.94 12.39 11.21
C ARG A 54 4.77 13.90 11.07
N THR A 55 5.50 14.70 11.85
CA THR A 55 5.37 16.16 11.82
C THR A 55 6.29 16.81 10.79
N LYS A 56 7.20 16.05 10.17
CA LYS A 56 8.16 16.58 9.19
C LYS A 56 7.56 16.65 7.80
N LYS A 57 7.85 17.74 7.06
CA LYS A 57 7.50 17.93 5.63
C LYS A 57 7.85 16.70 4.78
N PHE A 58 8.96 16.06 5.09
CA PHE A 58 9.40 14.83 4.42
C PHE A 58 8.36 13.69 4.45
N SER A 59 7.56 13.57 5.52
CA SER A 59 6.47 12.59 5.60
C SER A 59 5.34 12.85 4.61
N TYR A 60 5.22 14.08 4.12
CA TYR A 60 4.16 14.52 3.22
C TYR A 60 4.64 14.56 1.77
N SER A 61 5.89 14.98 1.53
CA SER A 61 6.46 15.05 0.18
C SER A 61 6.94 13.70 -0.33
N ASN A 62 7.39 12.81 0.56
CA ASN A 62 7.87 11.47 0.21
C ASN A 62 7.32 10.43 1.20
N PRO A 63 6.00 10.22 1.21
CA PRO A 63 5.32 9.35 2.18
C PRO A 63 5.86 7.91 2.14
N ILE A 64 6.16 7.38 0.95
CA ILE A 64 6.73 6.03 0.78
C ILE A 64 8.05 5.87 1.53
N LEU A 65 8.98 6.81 1.37
CA LEU A 65 10.29 6.71 2.02
C LEU A 65 10.18 7.01 3.53
N ALA A 66 9.29 7.91 3.93
CA ALA A 66 8.94 8.11 5.34
C ALA A 66 8.36 6.85 5.99
N ASP A 67 7.51 6.11 5.29
CA ASP A 67 6.97 4.83 5.75
C ASP A 67 8.06 3.76 5.92
N ILE A 68 8.97 3.66 4.94
CA ILE A 68 10.11 2.73 5.02
C ILE A 68 10.98 3.06 6.24
N VAL A 69 11.35 4.34 6.41
CA VAL A 69 12.16 4.78 7.55
C VAL A 69 11.47 4.45 8.86
N ARG A 70 10.17 4.78 9.00
CA ARG A 70 9.41 4.50 10.22
C ARG A 70 9.30 3.01 10.53
N ARG A 71 9.20 2.15 9.53
CA ARG A 71 9.05 0.70 9.74
C ARG A 71 10.38 -0.02 9.90
N ALA A 72 11.48 0.48 9.33
CA ALA A 72 12.77 -0.18 9.37
C ALA A 72 13.63 0.18 10.59
N VAL A 73 13.50 1.40 11.13
CA VAL A 73 14.38 1.87 12.22
C VAL A 73 14.31 1.00 13.48
N LEU A 74 13.10 0.65 13.95
CA LEU A 74 12.94 -0.20 15.13
C LEU A 74 13.56 -1.59 14.94
N PRO A 75 13.23 -2.34 13.86
CA PRO A 75 13.89 -3.61 13.57
C PRO A 75 15.41 -3.52 13.48
N VAL A 76 15.96 -2.49 12.81
CA VAL A 76 17.41 -2.34 12.67
C VAL A 76 18.08 -2.15 14.03
N LEU A 77 17.50 -1.34 14.92
CA LEU A 77 18.00 -1.17 16.28
C LEU A 77 17.89 -2.45 17.10
N ALA A 78 16.78 -3.18 16.99
CA ALA A 78 16.59 -4.47 17.65
C ALA A 78 17.59 -5.53 17.15
N LEU A 79 17.81 -5.61 15.83
CA LEU A 79 18.79 -6.50 15.22
C LEU A 79 20.21 -6.18 15.69
N ALA A 80 20.56 -4.89 15.75
CA ALA A 80 21.87 -4.46 16.24
C ALA A 80 22.10 -4.88 17.70
N LEU A 81 21.09 -4.68 18.56
CA LEU A 81 21.14 -5.10 19.96
C LEU A 81 21.27 -6.62 20.10
N ILE A 82 20.37 -7.39 19.46
CA ILE A 82 20.36 -8.85 19.54
C ILE A 82 21.66 -9.43 18.98
N SER A 83 22.13 -8.93 17.84
CA SER A 83 23.39 -9.39 17.22
C SER A 83 24.60 -9.05 18.10
N SER A 84 24.62 -7.87 18.73
CA SER A 84 25.70 -7.51 19.67
C SER A 84 25.75 -8.46 20.87
N ILE A 85 24.58 -8.84 21.42
CA ILE A 85 24.50 -9.78 22.55
C ILE A 85 24.91 -11.19 22.11
N ASN A 86 24.48 -11.62 20.92
CA ASN A 86 24.87 -12.90 20.36
C ASN A 86 26.39 -13.03 20.16
N ILE A 87 27.05 -11.97 19.66
CA ILE A 87 28.52 -11.92 19.53
C ILE A 87 29.18 -12.00 20.90
N TYR A 88 28.66 -11.28 21.90
CA TYR A 88 29.19 -11.30 23.26
C TYR A 88 29.17 -12.73 23.85
N ILE A 89 28.04 -13.42 23.77
CA ILE A 89 27.87 -14.78 24.29
C ILE A 89 28.82 -15.76 23.59
N GLN A 90 28.87 -15.72 22.26
CA GLN A 90 29.76 -16.58 21.49
C GLN A 90 31.24 -16.32 21.80
N THR A 91 31.62 -15.08 22.11
CA THR A 91 33.03 -14.71 22.34
C THR A 91 33.47 -14.99 23.77
N PHE A 92 32.60 -14.77 24.76
CA PHE A 92 32.99 -14.75 26.18
C PHE A 92 32.40 -15.88 27.01
N GLU A 93 31.25 -16.44 26.67
CA GLU A 93 30.68 -17.56 27.44
C GLU A 93 31.04 -18.93 26.88
N LEU A 94 31.05 -19.09 25.55
CA LEU A 94 31.26 -20.39 24.91
C LEU A 94 32.70 -20.95 25.07
N PHE A 95 33.64 -20.13 25.56
CA PHE A 95 35.07 -20.47 25.63
C PHE A 95 35.65 -20.43 27.06
N ASP A 96 34.84 -20.22 28.09
CA ASP A 96 35.31 -20.03 29.48
C ASP A 96 35.39 -21.33 30.31
N ASP A 97 34.78 -22.45 29.88
CA ASP A 97 34.81 -23.72 30.64
C ASP A 97 35.46 -24.89 29.86
N PRO A 98 36.72 -25.27 30.19
CA PRO A 98 37.43 -26.37 29.51
C PRO A 98 36.77 -27.75 29.64
N THR A 99 35.84 -27.91 30.59
CA THR A 99 35.18 -29.20 30.87
C THR A 99 33.98 -29.47 29.95
N GLU A 100 33.28 -28.43 29.47
CA GLU A 100 32.17 -28.57 28.52
C GLU A 100 32.64 -28.97 27.12
N ILE A 101 33.83 -28.49 26.69
CA ILE A 101 34.46 -28.82 25.39
C ILE A 101 34.65 -30.35 25.21
N ILE A 102 34.91 -31.06 26.31
CA ILE A 102 35.12 -32.52 26.30
C ILE A 102 33.79 -33.29 26.23
N GLN A 103 32.73 -32.75 26.83
CA GLN A 103 31.36 -33.31 26.78
C GLN A 103 30.69 -33.06 25.41
N GLU A 104 31.00 -31.91 24.79
CA GLU A 104 30.57 -31.44 23.48
C GLU A 104 31.05 -32.35 22.33
N GLN A 105 32.26 -32.93 22.45
CA GLN A 105 32.78 -33.90 21.48
C GLN A 105 32.10 -35.27 21.54
N LEU A 106 31.34 -35.56 22.61
CA LEU A 106 30.79 -36.89 22.89
C LEU A 106 29.25 -36.98 22.79
N SER A 107 28.55 -35.85 22.88
CA SER A 107 27.08 -35.79 22.86
C SER A 107 26.58 -34.81 21.79
N ALA A 108 25.63 -35.23 20.96
CA ALA A 108 25.02 -34.38 19.93
C ALA A 108 24.01 -33.35 20.50
N GLU A 109 24.18 -32.97 21.76
CA GLU A 109 23.31 -32.02 22.48
C GLU A 109 23.95 -30.63 22.48
N LEU A 110 23.17 -29.61 22.14
CA LEU A 110 23.61 -28.21 22.12
C LEU A 110 23.93 -27.76 23.56
N THR A 111 25.02 -27.01 23.74
CA THR A 111 25.30 -26.38 25.03
C THR A 111 24.26 -25.31 25.37
N VAL A 112 24.26 -24.83 26.61
CA VAL A 112 23.34 -23.78 27.06
C VAL A 112 23.56 -22.48 26.26
N GLY A 113 24.82 -22.11 26.06
CA GLY A 113 25.22 -20.95 25.26
C GLY A 113 24.83 -21.10 23.79
N GLU A 114 25.02 -22.29 23.19
CA GLU A 114 24.62 -22.55 21.80
C GLU A 114 23.10 -22.53 21.60
N THR A 115 22.35 -23.09 22.54
CA THR A 115 20.88 -23.07 22.51
C THR A 115 20.38 -21.63 22.58
N PHE A 116 20.98 -20.81 23.44
CA PHE A 116 20.64 -19.39 23.56
C PHE A 116 21.05 -18.59 22.30
N ALA A 117 22.24 -18.83 21.75
CA ALA A 117 22.70 -18.21 20.50
C ALA A 117 21.77 -18.60 19.32
N LYS A 118 21.35 -19.86 19.24
CA LYS A 118 20.37 -20.35 18.25
C LYS A 118 19.00 -19.67 18.41
N LEU A 119 18.58 -19.40 19.65
CA LEU A 119 17.37 -18.64 19.95
C LEU A 119 17.48 -17.19 19.46
N LEU A 120 18.57 -16.49 19.77
CA LEU A 120 18.81 -15.12 19.31
C LEU A 120 18.86 -15.03 17.78
N ASN A 121 19.50 -16.01 17.12
CA ASN A 121 19.50 -16.12 15.66
C ASN A 121 18.08 -16.29 15.10
N SER A 122 17.25 -17.12 15.74
CA SER A 122 15.85 -17.32 15.37
C SER A 122 15.04 -16.02 15.51
N MET A 123 15.26 -15.25 16.59
CA MET A 123 14.66 -13.92 16.77
C MET A 123 15.09 -12.94 15.66
N ASN A 124 16.37 -12.90 15.33
CA ASN A 124 16.90 -12.05 14.26
C ASN A 124 16.25 -12.38 12.92
N ILE A 125 16.15 -13.66 12.56
CA ILE A 125 15.50 -14.10 11.31
C ILE A 125 14.03 -13.68 11.29
N LEU A 126 13.30 -13.81 12.39
CA LEU A 126 11.91 -13.38 12.49
C LEU A 126 11.76 -11.87 12.31
N ILE A 127 12.64 -11.07 12.92
CA ILE A 127 12.66 -9.61 12.77
C ILE A 127 12.97 -9.21 11.33
N ILE A 128 13.94 -9.88 10.68
CA ILE A 128 14.26 -9.66 9.27
C ILE A 128 13.05 -9.97 8.40
N ALA A 129 12.39 -11.11 8.61
CA ALA A 129 11.21 -11.51 7.85
C ALA A 129 10.03 -10.53 8.03
N PHE A 130 9.75 -10.11 9.26
CA PHE A 130 8.75 -9.09 9.55
C PHE A 130 9.04 -7.78 8.80
N THR A 131 10.30 -7.33 8.83
CA THR A 131 10.74 -6.11 8.16
C THR A 131 10.65 -6.24 6.64
N ALA A 132 11.14 -7.35 6.09
CA ALA A 132 11.10 -7.64 4.67
C ALA A 132 9.66 -7.69 4.15
N GLY A 133 8.75 -8.35 4.86
CA GLY A 133 7.33 -8.41 4.48
C GLY A 133 6.68 -7.02 4.40
N HIS A 134 6.97 -6.13 5.35
CA HIS A 134 6.51 -4.74 5.30
C HIS A 134 7.17 -3.92 4.18
N ILE A 135 8.47 -4.09 3.94
CA ILE A 135 9.17 -3.38 2.86
C ILE A 135 8.64 -3.84 1.50
N ILE A 136 8.46 -5.14 1.27
CA ILE A 136 7.86 -5.70 0.04
C ILE A 136 6.48 -5.07 -0.20
N THR A 137 5.68 -4.95 0.86
CA THR A 137 4.36 -4.30 0.80
C THR A 137 4.48 -2.85 0.33
N ILE A 138 5.40 -2.08 0.88
CA ILE A 138 5.59 -0.68 0.47
C ILE A 138 6.14 -0.58 -0.97
N LEU A 139 7.01 -1.49 -1.39
CA LEU A 139 7.56 -1.51 -2.74
C LEU A 139 6.51 -1.81 -3.81
N LEU A 140 5.59 -2.74 -3.54
CA LEU A 140 4.47 -3.02 -4.43
C LEU A 140 3.53 -1.81 -4.53
N GLU A 141 3.28 -1.10 -3.42
CA GLU A 141 2.51 0.15 -3.42
C GLU A 141 3.19 1.23 -4.25
N LYS A 142 4.50 1.38 -4.14
CA LYS A 142 5.30 2.28 -4.97
C LYS A 142 5.14 1.97 -6.47
N GLY A 143 5.10 0.69 -6.83
CA GLY A 143 4.88 0.25 -8.20
C GLY A 143 3.51 0.66 -8.75
N GLU A 144 2.44 0.49 -7.96
CA GLU A 144 1.09 0.93 -8.31
C GLU A 144 0.99 2.44 -8.48
N LYS A 145 1.56 3.20 -7.53
CA LYS A 145 1.60 4.67 -7.59
C LYS A 145 2.35 5.18 -8.82
N LEU A 146 3.49 4.57 -9.16
CA LEU A 146 4.21 4.89 -10.38
C LEU A 146 3.39 4.60 -11.65
N LYS A 147 2.57 3.54 -11.65
CA LYS A 147 1.66 3.26 -12.76
C LYS A 147 0.60 4.36 -12.88
N GLN A 148 0.02 4.79 -11.77
CA GLN A 148 -0.95 5.89 -11.74
C GLN A 148 -0.31 7.21 -12.22
N GLU A 149 0.90 7.55 -11.77
CA GLU A 149 1.62 8.73 -12.26
C GLU A 149 1.82 8.70 -13.79
N LYS A 150 2.06 7.52 -14.38
CA LYS A 150 2.17 7.37 -15.84
C LYS A 150 0.82 7.54 -16.54
N GLU A 151 -0.27 7.13 -15.92
CA GLU A 151 -1.63 7.36 -16.41
C GLU A 151 -1.98 8.85 -16.33
N ASP A 152 -1.63 9.53 -15.24
CA ASP A 152 -1.77 10.98 -15.07
C ASP A 152 -0.98 11.74 -16.13
N PHE A 153 0.26 11.32 -16.40
CA PHE A 153 1.07 11.90 -17.47
C PHE A 153 0.46 11.66 -18.86
N LYS A 154 -0.20 10.53 -19.07
CA LYS A 154 -0.93 10.28 -20.31
C LYS A 154 -2.11 11.25 -20.42
N ALA A 155 -2.90 11.43 -19.36
CA ALA A 155 -3.99 12.39 -19.32
C ALA A 155 -3.50 13.83 -19.52
N TRP A 156 -2.38 14.21 -18.89
CA TRP A 156 -1.73 15.49 -19.07
C TRP A 156 -1.38 15.77 -20.55
N ARG A 157 -0.84 14.77 -21.25
CA ARG A 157 -0.57 14.89 -22.69
C ARG A 157 -1.85 14.97 -23.52
N GLU A 158 -2.87 14.21 -23.15
CA GLU A 158 -4.18 14.25 -23.80
C GLU A 158 -4.93 15.56 -23.51
N LEU A 159 -4.55 16.35 -22.52
CA LEU A 159 -5.17 17.65 -22.23
C LEU A 159 -4.32 18.84 -22.71
N ASN A 160 -3.18 18.58 -23.36
CA ASN A 160 -2.18 19.59 -23.75
C ASN A 160 -1.72 20.43 -22.55
N GLY A 161 -1.57 19.79 -21.39
CA GLY A 161 -1.30 20.46 -20.12
C GLY A 161 -2.47 20.39 -19.15
N PHE A 162 -2.20 20.65 -17.88
CA PHE A 162 -3.21 20.92 -16.87
C PHE A 162 -3.40 22.42 -16.70
N LYS A 163 -4.57 22.84 -16.17
CA LYS A 163 -4.90 24.26 -15.98
C LYS A 163 -3.94 24.99 -15.03
N ASP A 164 -3.29 24.27 -14.12
CA ASP A 164 -2.29 24.79 -13.17
C ASP A 164 -0.85 24.73 -13.68
N ASP A 165 -0.60 24.37 -14.94
CA ASP A 165 0.75 24.39 -15.48
C ASP A 165 1.27 25.82 -15.65
N GLU A 166 2.42 26.10 -15.03
CA GLU A 166 3.12 27.36 -15.22
C GLU A 166 3.77 27.46 -16.60
N ASN A 167 3.68 28.64 -17.21
CA ASN A 167 4.41 29.01 -18.43
C ASN A 167 4.27 28.01 -19.58
N ASP A 168 3.07 27.45 -19.71
CA ASP A 168 2.72 26.53 -20.79
C ASP A 168 3.72 25.36 -20.93
N LEU A 169 3.85 24.60 -19.83
CA LEU A 169 4.79 23.49 -19.72
C LEU A 169 4.69 22.48 -20.86
N PHE A 170 3.48 22.26 -21.38
CA PHE A 170 3.25 21.30 -22.45
C PHE A 170 3.99 21.69 -23.73
N HIS A 171 3.86 22.93 -24.20
CA HIS A 171 4.52 23.40 -25.41
C HIS A 171 6.04 23.60 -25.24
N ARG A 172 6.53 23.69 -23.99
CA ARG A 172 7.97 23.59 -23.70
C ARG A 172 8.52 22.17 -23.88
N CYS A 173 7.68 21.16 -23.65
CA CYS A 173 8.04 19.75 -23.77
C CYS A 173 7.78 19.18 -25.17
N TYR A 174 6.78 19.71 -25.87
CA TYR A 174 6.29 19.21 -27.15
C TYR A 174 6.07 20.35 -28.14
N LYS A 175 6.41 20.09 -29.40
CA LYS A 175 6.08 20.96 -30.52
C LYS A 175 4.97 20.31 -31.34
N TRP A 176 3.87 21.02 -31.54
CA TRP A 176 2.80 20.59 -32.45
C TRP A 176 3.27 20.64 -33.91
N ILE A 177 2.94 19.59 -34.65
CA ILE A 177 3.20 19.45 -36.08
C ILE A 177 1.84 19.25 -36.76
N PRO A 178 1.41 20.19 -37.61
CA PRO A 178 0.13 20.09 -38.30
C PRO A 178 0.09 18.85 -39.23
N PRO A 179 -1.09 18.28 -39.48
CA PRO A 179 -1.23 17.19 -40.46
C PRO A 179 -0.95 17.72 -41.87
N LYS A 180 -0.55 16.81 -42.77
CA LYS A 180 -0.27 17.16 -44.17
C LYS A 180 -1.52 17.49 -44.99
N HIS A 181 -2.67 16.94 -44.58
CA HIS A 181 -3.97 17.13 -45.22
C HIS A 181 -4.96 17.61 -44.17
N PRO A 182 -5.89 18.52 -44.54
CA PRO A 182 -6.92 18.97 -43.60
C PRO A 182 -7.87 17.83 -43.23
N PRO A 183 -8.50 17.93 -42.05
CA PRO A 183 -9.65 17.09 -41.72
C PRO A 183 -10.82 17.40 -42.66
N GLU A 184 -11.71 16.43 -42.89
CA GLU A 184 -12.88 16.55 -43.81
C GLU A 184 -13.79 17.76 -43.52
N GLU A 185 -13.77 18.23 -42.27
CA GLU A 185 -14.61 19.31 -41.76
C GLU A 185 -14.04 20.72 -42.05
N ILE A 186 -12.78 20.83 -42.45
CA ILE A 186 -12.12 22.11 -42.75
C ILE A 186 -11.73 22.12 -44.22
N SER A 187 -12.11 23.18 -44.96
CA SER A 187 -11.71 23.31 -46.36
C SER A 187 -10.20 23.48 -46.50
N ASP A 188 -9.62 23.00 -47.62
CA ASP A 188 -8.18 23.18 -47.91
C ASP A 188 -7.75 24.65 -47.84
N LYS A 189 -8.64 25.57 -48.23
CA LYS A 189 -8.36 27.01 -48.22
C LYS A 189 -8.27 27.53 -46.78
N ASP A 190 -9.27 27.23 -45.96
CA ASP A 190 -9.34 27.74 -44.58
C ASP A 190 -8.24 27.12 -43.72
N PHE A 191 -7.93 25.83 -43.94
CA PHE A 191 -6.83 25.16 -43.25
C PHE A 191 -5.48 25.84 -43.53
N ASN A 192 -5.19 26.16 -44.80
CA ASN A 192 -3.96 26.85 -45.17
C ASN A 192 -3.91 28.29 -44.63
N GLU A 193 -5.06 28.96 -44.53
CA GLU A 193 -5.17 30.29 -43.92
C GLU A 193 -4.86 30.25 -42.41
N PHE A 194 -5.44 29.27 -41.69
CA PHE A 194 -5.15 29.05 -40.27
C PHE A 194 -3.69 28.68 -40.00
N LEU A 195 -3.01 27.98 -40.92
CA LEU A 195 -1.59 27.68 -40.76
C LEU A 195 -0.69 28.92 -40.84
N GLN A 196 -1.12 30.00 -41.49
CA GLN A 196 -0.31 31.23 -41.61
C GLN A 196 -0.27 32.02 -40.30
N THR A 197 -1.37 32.04 -39.54
CA THR A 197 -1.49 32.84 -38.31
C THR A 197 -1.17 32.00 -37.06
N GLN A 198 -0.70 32.65 -35.98
CA GLN A 198 -0.47 31.94 -34.73
C GLN A 198 -1.79 31.50 -34.08
N GLU A 199 -2.80 32.39 -34.08
CA GLU A 199 -4.14 32.09 -33.57
C GLU A 199 -4.80 30.94 -34.34
N GLY A 200 -4.59 30.88 -35.66
CA GLY A 200 -5.07 29.77 -36.49
C GLY A 200 -4.37 28.46 -36.18
N ARG A 201 -3.06 28.45 -35.92
CA ARG A 201 -2.34 27.26 -35.46
C ARG A 201 -2.83 26.78 -34.09
N ASP A 202 -3.03 27.70 -33.15
CA ASP A 202 -3.55 27.37 -31.81
C ASP A 202 -5.00 26.84 -31.87
N PHE A 203 -5.81 27.36 -32.81
CA PHE A 203 -7.14 26.85 -33.11
C PHE A 203 -7.07 25.42 -33.68
N LEU A 204 -6.25 25.19 -34.69
CA LEU A 204 -6.07 23.87 -35.31
C LEU A 204 -5.54 22.84 -34.32
N GLU A 205 -4.66 23.23 -33.40
CA GLU A 205 -4.15 22.34 -32.36
C GLU A 205 -5.24 21.88 -31.37
N LYS A 206 -6.18 22.77 -31.05
CA LYS A 206 -7.33 22.47 -30.18
C LYS A 206 -8.50 21.85 -30.93
N PHE A 207 -8.46 21.86 -32.26
CA PHE A 207 -9.54 21.35 -33.09
C PHE A 207 -9.69 19.83 -32.92
N THR A 208 -10.92 19.43 -32.63
CA THR A 208 -11.34 18.03 -32.55
C THR A 208 -12.35 17.77 -33.66
N THR A 209 -12.14 16.70 -34.42
CA THR A 209 -13.12 16.27 -35.42
C THR A 209 -14.44 15.86 -34.76
N SER A 210 -15.49 15.71 -35.56
CA SER A 210 -16.78 15.12 -35.15
C SER A 210 -16.64 13.73 -34.50
N THR A 211 -15.59 12.99 -34.85
CA THR A 211 -15.23 11.71 -34.24
C THR A 211 -14.45 11.83 -32.92
N GLY A 212 -14.16 13.05 -32.47
CA GLY A 212 -13.38 13.35 -31.26
C GLY A 212 -11.87 13.20 -31.43
N ALA A 213 -11.38 12.96 -32.65
CA ALA A 213 -9.95 12.83 -32.92
C ALA A 213 -9.30 14.20 -33.06
N ARG A 214 -8.11 14.37 -32.46
CA ARG A 214 -7.29 15.56 -32.66
C ARG A 214 -6.48 15.47 -33.94
N ILE A 215 -6.18 16.63 -34.51
CA ILE A 215 -5.39 16.74 -35.72
C ILE A 215 -3.91 17.04 -35.42
N GLY A 216 -3.03 16.51 -36.26
CA GLY A 216 -1.59 16.71 -36.15
C GLY A 216 -0.90 15.72 -35.20
N SER A 217 0.38 15.96 -34.97
CA SER A 217 1.24 15.10 -34.15
C SER A 217 2.16 15.95 -33.29
N TYR A 218 2.72 15.36 -32.24
CA TYR A 218 3.61 16.05 -31.32
C TYR A 218 5.04 15.51 -31.40
N GLN A 219 5.99 16.42 -31.65
CA GLN A 219 7.41 16.11 -31.57
C GLN A 219 7.95 16.49 -30.19
N LYS A 220 8.67 15.57 -29.55
CA LYS A 220 9.32 15.81 -28.26
C LYS A 220 10.47 16.82 -28.43
N LEU A 221 10.49 17.86 -27.61
CA LEU A 221 11.57 18.83 -27.51
C LEU A 221 12.57 18.46 -26.41
N VAL A 222 12.12 17.76 -25.37
CA VAL A 222 12.92 17.36 -24.21
C VAL A 222 13.21 15.86 -24.23
N LYS A 223 14.37 15.47 -23.68
CA LYS A 223 14.82 14.07 -23.57
C LYS A 223 13.82 13.19 -22.81
N ASP A 224 13.33 13.67 -21.67
CA ASP A 224 12.32 12.98 -20.86
C ASP A 224 11.22 13.95 -20.36
N PRO A 225 10.12 14.09 -21.14
CA PRO A 225 9.00 14.93 -20.75
C PRO A 225 8.27 14.45 -19.47
N PHE A 226 8.34 13.15 -19.16
CA PHE A 226 7.70 12.62 -17.95
C PHE A 226 8.42 13.14 -16.70
N LEU A 227 9.76 13.20 -16.73
CA LEU A 227 10.53 13.74 -15.62
C LEU A 227 10.29 15.24 -15.40
N GLU A 228 10.21 16.03 -16.47
CA GLU A 228 9.92 17.47 -16.38
C GLU A 228 8.50 17.72 -15.85
N TRP A 229 7.51 16.98 -16.34
CA TRP A 229 6.16 17.00 -15.78
C TRP A 229 6.14 16.62 -14.30
N LYS A 230 6.85 15.56 -13.91
CA LYS A 230 6.94 15.11 -12.51
C LYS A 230 7.53 16.18 -11.59
N LYS A 231 8.56 16.91 -12.05
CA LYS A 231 9.12 18.05 -11.29
C LYS A 231 8.11 19.18 -11.14
N SER A 232 7.33 19.46 -12.18
CA SER A 232 6.24 20.46 -12.12
C SER A 232 5.21 20.08 -11.06
N GLU A 233 4.70 18.85 -11.09
CA GLU A 233 3.71 18.39 -10.09
C GLU A 233 4.28 18.43 -8.66
N GLN A 234 5.56 18.07 -8.48
CA GLN A 234 6.21 18.18 -7.17
C GLN A 234 6.28 19.64 -6.69
N LYS A 235 6.58 20.59 -7.58
CA LYS A 235 6.60 22.03 -7.25
C LYS A 235 5.20 22.53 -6.83
N LYS A 236 4.16 22.14 -7.56
CA LYS A 236 2.76 22.49 -7.22
C LYS A 236 2.35 21.94 -5.86
N TYR A 237 2.72 20.70 -5.57
CA TYR A 237 2.47 20.11 -4.26
C TYR A 237 3.21 20.84 -3.13
N GLU A 238 4.46 21.25 -3.37
CA GLU A 238 5.22 22.02 -2.38
C GLU A 238 4.59 23.38 -2.08
N GLN A 239 4.03 24.05 -3.08
CA GLN A 239 3.24 25.26 -2.89
C GLN A 239 2.00 24.98 -2.05
N TYR A 240 1.19 23.98 -2.44
CA TYR A 240 0.03 23.54 -1.65
C TYR A 240 0.38 23.25 -0.18
N TYR A 241 1.48 22.55 0.08
CA TYR A 241 1.92 22.24 1.43
C TYR A 241 2.32 23.50 2.20
N ASN A 242 3.00 24.46 1.55
CA ASN A 242 3.38 25.72 2.15
C ASN A 242 2.14 26.56 2.52
N ASP A 243 1.18 26.68 1.62
CA ASP A 243 -0.10 27.40 1.84
C ASP A 243 -0.88 26.81 3.02
N CYS A 244 -0.82 25.48 3.18
CA CYS A 244 -1.39 24.79 4.35
C CYS A 244 -0.73 25.25 5.66
N ILE A 245 0.61 25.27 5.74
CA ILE A 245 1.33 25.56 6.99
C ILE A 245 1.41 27.06 7.32
N THR A 246 1.40 27.94 6.32
CA THR A 246 1.45 29.41 6.52
C THR A 246 0.09 29.97 6.93
N GLY A 247 -1.00 29.29 6.55
CA GLY A 247 -2.35 29.79 6.73
C GLY A 247 -2.86 30.62 5.55
N GLU A 248 -2.08 30.71 4.46
CA GLU A 248 -2.50 31.27 3.16
C GLU A 248 -3.42 30.29 2.43
N ASN A 249 -4.50 29.89 3.09
CA ASN A 249 -5.46 28.90 2.62
C ASN A 249 -6.90 29.37 2.86
N GLU A 250 -7.88 28.63 2.34
CA GLU A 250 -9.31 29.00 2.43
C GLU A 250 -9.83 29.13 3.88
N LEU A 251 -9.15 28.54 4.86
CA LEU A 251 -9.53 28.60 6.27
C LEU A 251 -8.89 29.80 6.99
N GLY A 252 -7.95 30.50 6.36
CA GLY A 252 -7.22 31.64 6.93
C GLY A 252 -6.42 31.30 8.20
N ARG A 253 -6.13 30.02 8.44
CA ARG A 253 -5.38 29.54 9.62
C ARG A 253 -4.36 28.47 9.22
N PRO A 254 -3.22 28.39 9.91
CA PRO A 254 -2.22 27.36 9.65
C PRO A 254 -2.75 25.97 10.01
N LEU A 255 -2.55 25.01 9.11
CA LEU A 255 -2.85 23.60 9.30
C LEU A 255 -1.65 22.88 9.90
N LEU A 256 -1.92 21.91 10.78
CA LEU A 256 -0.87 21.28 11.58
C LEU A 256 -0.51 19.88 11.04
N PRO A 257 0.77 19.63 10.70
CA PRO A 257 1.21 18.31 10.31
C PRO A 257 1.16 17.34 11.50
N GLY A 258 0.71 16.11 11.25
CA GLY A 258 0.73 14.99 12.19
C GLY A 258 -0.46 14.96 13.15
N LYS A 259 -1.53 15.73 12.87
CA LYS A 259 -2.80 15.67 13.60
C LYS A 259 -3.65 14.48 13.15
N THR A 260 -4.49 13.99 14.06
CA THR A 260 -5.48 12.94 13.78
C THR A 260 -6.84 13.50 14.14
N PRO A 261 -7.78 13.65 13.20
CA PRO A 261 -7.68 13.37 11.76
C PRO A 261 -6.67 14.27 11.03
N ASP A 262 -6.11 13.79 9.91
CA ASP A 262 -5.10 14.54 9.12
C ASP A 262 -5.74 15.79 8.50
N GLU A 263 -5.10 16.96 8.68
CA GLU A 263 -5.52 18.24 8.10
C GLU A 263 -4.86 18.52 6.73
N ILE A 264 -3.70 17.90 6.46
CA ILE A 264 -2.90 18.12 5.26
C ILE A 264 -2.81 16.81 4.47
N TYR A 265 -3.10 16.87 3.17
CA TYR A 265 -2.93 15.73 2.27
C TYR A 265 -1.46 15.44 2.01
N GLU A 266 -1.09 14.16 2.09
CA GLU A 266 0.16 13.65 1.52
C GLU A 266 0.13 13.76 -0.02
N ILE A 267 1.28 13.80 -0.68
CA ILE A 267 1.38 13.99 -2.15
C ILE A 267 0.56 12.96 -2.93
N ASP A 268 0.49 11.73 -2.44
CA ASP A 268 -0.28 10.66 -3.07
C ASP A 268 -1.79 10.92 -2.99
N ILE A 269 -2.27 11.41 -1.83
CA ILE A 269 -3.68 11.78 -1.62
C ILE A 269 -4.02 13.03 -2.43
N TRP A 270 -3.12 14.01 -2.45
CA TRP A 270 -3.28 15.23 -3.25
C TRP A 270 -3.42 14.90 -4.75
N GLY A 271 -2.60 13.98 -5.28
CA GLY A 271 -2.72 13.50 -6.65
C GLY A 271 -4.02 12.73 -6.92
N GLU A 272 -4.50 11.93 -5.96
CA GLU A 272 -5.82 11.29 -6.04
C GLU A 272 -6.97 12.30 -6.10
N GLU A 273 -6.91 13.37 -5.31
CA GLU A 273 -7.93 14.41 -5.34
C GLU A 273 -7.90 15.20 -6.65
N LYS A 274 -6.71 15.47 -7.23
CA LYS A 274 -6.59 16.02 -8.59
C LYS A 274 -7.28 15.11 -9.61
N ARG A 275 -6.97 13.81 -9.63
CA ARG A 275 -7.61 12.83 -10.53
C ARG A 275 -9.14 12.83 -10.38
N GLY A 276 -9.62 12.87 -9.14
CA GLY A 276 -11.06 12.87 -8.84
C GLY A 276 -11.79 14.12 -9.30
N ASN A 277 -11.08 15.25 -9.49
CA ASN A 277 -11.64 16.52 -9.90
C ASN A 277 -11.14 16.97 -11.28
N ASN A 278 -10.99 16.03 -12.23
CA ASN A 278 -10.57 16.31 -13.62
C ASN A 278 -9.26 17.12 -13.72
N TYR A 279 -8.30 16.82 -12.85
CA TYR A 279 -7.00 17.50 -12.75
C TYR A 279 -7.06 19.00 -12.44
N GLU A 280 -8.18 19.47 -11.88
CA GLU A 280 -8.25 20.83 -11.35
C GLU A 280 -7.34 21.00 -10.12
N PRO A 281 -6.87 22.23 -9.85
CA PRO A 281 -5.92 22.48 -8.78
C PRO A 281 -6.58 22.21 -7.42
N VAL A 282 -5.88 21.49 -6.53
CA VAL A 282 -6.38 21.25 -5.18
C VAL A 282 -6.11 22.48 -4.33
N ILE A 283 -7.18 23.11 -3.85
CA ILE A 283 -7.11 24.31 -3.03
C ILE A 283 -6.83 23.93 -1.57
N ALA A 284 -5.80 24.54 -0.97
CA ALA A 284 -5.45 24.35 0.43
C ALA A 284 -6.59 24.74 1.37
N GLY A 285 -6.88 23.91 2.38
CA GLY A 285 -7.93 24.18 3.37
C GLY A 285 -9.38 24.06 2.86
N SER A 286 -9.61 23.76 1.59
CA SER A 286 -10.96 23.70 1.00
C SER A 286 -11.85 22.56 1.51
N LYS A 287 -11.26 21.55 2.16
CA LYS A 287 -11.95 20.36 2.69
C LYS A 287 -11.74 20.23 4.20
N PRO A 288 -12.71 19.68 4.95
CA PRO A 288 -12.56 19.49 6.37
C PRO A 288 -11.48 18.42 6.69
N PRO A 289 -10.87 18.48 7.88
CA PRO A 289 -9.92 17.46 8.34
C PRO A 289 -10.51 16.04 8.25
N GLY A 290 -9.71 15.09 7.77
CA GLY A 290 -10.13 13.69 7.62
C GLY A 290 -11.08 13.41 6.43
N TYR A 291 -11.33 14.38 5.54
CA TYR A 291 -12.18 14.17 4.36
C TYR A 291 -11.71 12.99 3.48
N ALA A 292 -10.41 12.92 3.17
CA ALA A 292 -9.84 11.85 2.37
C ALA A 292 -9.92 10.47 3.06
N GLU A 293 -9.76 10.43 4.39
CA GLU A 293 -9.89 9.20 5.18
C GLU A 293 -11.32 8.67 5.13
N LYS A 294 -12.30 9.56 5.31
CA LYS A 294 -13.73 9.23 5.21
C LYS A 294 -14.13 8.76 3.82
N LYS A 295 -13.55 9.32 2.75
CA LYS A 295 -13.79 8.89 1.36
C LYS A 295 -13.28 7.46 1.11
N ARG A 296 -12.22 7.05 1.81
CA ARG A 296 -11.66 5.70 1.76
C ARG A 296 -12.37 4.73 2.72
N GLU A 297 -13.24 5.23 3.59
CA GLU A 297 -13.99 4.42 4.55
C GLU A 297 -14.94 3.46 3.81
N GLY A 298 -14.80 2.16 4.09
CA GLY A 298 -15.59 1.10 3.44
C GLY A 298 -14.98 0.54 2.16
N LEU A 299 -13.85 1.08 1.66
CA LEU A 299 -13.09 0.41 0.62
C LEU A 299 -12.40 -0.83 1.21
N PRO A 300 -12.43 -1.98 0.50
CA PRO A 300 -11.67 -3.14 0.94
C PRO A 300 -10.18 -2.81 1.05
N LYS A 301 -9.56 -3.24 2.16
CA LYS A 301 -8.10 -3.16 2.27
C LYS A 301 -7.47 -4.04 1.18
N PRO A 302 -6.37 -3.59 0.54
CA PRO A 302 -5.71 -4.36 -0.49
C PRO A 302 -5.13 -5.66 0.10
N PHE A 303 -5.19 -6.74 -0.68
CA PHE A 303 -4.68 -8.07 -0.28
C PHE A 303 -3.20 -8.03 0.15
N ARG A 304 -2.44 -7.07 -0.39
CA ARG A 304 -1.05 -6.81 -0.05
C ARG A 304 -0.81 -6.63 1.47
N ASN A 305 -1.79 -6.14 2.23
CA ASN A 305 -1.66 -6.00 3.68
C ASN A 305 -1.48 -7.34 4.41
N PHE A 306 -1.77 -8.48 3.77
CA PHE A 306 -1.54 -9.82 4.31
C PHE A 306 -0.14 -10.37 4.02
N ILE A 307 0.65 -9.73 3.13
CA ILE A 307 2.01 -10.18 2.81
C ILE A 307 2.92 -10.24 4.04
N PRO A 308 2.97 -9.22 4.93
CA PRO A 308 3.83 -9.28 6.11
C PRO A 308 3.48 -10.46 7.02
N LEU A 309 2.19 -10.74 7.20
CA LEU A 309 1.72 -11.89 7.98
C LEU A 309 2.16 -13.21 7.33
N GLY A 310 1.96 -13.35 6.02
CA GLY A 310 2.36 -14.55 5.28
C GLY A 310 3.88 -14.80 5.36
N VAL A 311 4.69 -13.76 5.19
CA VAL A 311 6.16 -13.85 5.30
C VAL A 311 6.58 -14.30 6.70
N VAL A 312 6.02 -13.69 7.75
CA VAL A 312 6.33 -14.07 9.14
C VAL A 312 5.92 -15.52 9.43
N LEU A 313 4.74 -15.95 8.99
CA LEU A 313 4.29 -17.34 9.17
C LEU A 313 5.19 -18.35 8.45
N CYS A 314 5.53 -18.08 7.19
CA CYS A 314 6.45 -18.95 6.43
C CYS A 314 7.83 -19.02 7.08
N THR A 315 8.36 -17.89 7.55
CA THR A 315 9.64 -17.86 8.26
C THR A 315 9.57 -18.58 9.59
N ALA A 316 8.50 -18.41 10.36
CA ALA A 316 8.32 -19.12 11.63
C ALA A 316 8.28 -20.64 11.42
N LEU A 317 7.58 -21.13 10.39
CA LEU A 317 7.60 -22.54 10.01
C LEU A 317 9.00 -23.01 9.62
N GLY A 318 9.75 -22.19 8.87
CA GLY A 318 11.15 -22.49 8.52
C GLY A 318 12.06 -22.59 9.75
N ILE A 319 11.87 -21.69 10.74
CA ILE A 319 12.57 -21.76 12.02
C ILE A 319 12.19 -23.05 12.75
N ILE A 320 10.90 -23.34 12.91
CA ILE A 320 10.43 -24.54 13.60
C ILE A 320 11.02 -25.82 12.97
N ALA A 321 11.07 -25.91 11.64
CA ALA A 321 11.74 -26.99 10.94
C ALA A 321 13.25 -27.05 11.21
N TRP A 322 13.92 -25.89 11.27
CA TRP A 322 15.34 -25.80 11.61
C TRP A 322 15.66 -26.20 13.07
N TRP A 323 14.65 -26.14 13.95
CA TRP A 323 14.72 -26.69 15.30
C TRP A 323 14.45 -28.21 15.36
N GLY A 324 14.22 -28.86 14.22
CA GLY A 324 14.05 -30.31 14.11
C GLY A 324 12.61 -30.79 14.31
N VAL A 325 11.64 -29.88 14.37
CA VAL A 325 10.22 -30.23 14.50
C VAL A 325 9.67 -30.69 13.14
N ASP A 326 8.95 -31.82 13.15
CA ASP A 326 8.31 -32.34 11.94
C ASP A 326 7.11 -31.48 11.52
N LEU A 327 7.26 -30.82 10.36
CA LEU A 327 6.21 -30.00 9.76
C LEU A 327 4.98 -30.82 9.37
N PHE A 328 5.11 -32.12 9.10
CA PHE A 328 3.99 -32.99 8.76
C PHE A 328 3.05 -33.20 9.95
N VAL A 329 3.62 -33.35 11.16
CA VAL A 329 2.86 -33.43 12.41
C VAL A 329 2.09 -32.12 12.63
N LEU A 330 2.77 -30.98 12.48
CA LEU A 330 2.13 -29.66 12.60
C LEU A 330 1.03 -29.44 11.55
N ALA A 331 1.26 -29.85 10.31
CA ALA A 331 0.26 -29.76 9.24
C ALA A 331 -0.96 -30.64 9.52
N THR A 332 -0.75 -31.86 10.04
CA THR A 332 -1.83 -32.78 10.40
C THR A 332 -2.65 -32.22 11.56
N ALA A 333 -1.98 -31.66 12.59
CA ALA A 333 -2.64 -31.03 13.73
C ALA A 333 -3.42 -29.76 13.35
N SER A 334 -2.87 -28.93 12.44
CA SER A 334 -3.46 -27.63 12.06
C SER A 334 -4.43 -27.69 10.87
N GLY A 335 -4.45 -28.78 10.11
CA GLY A 335 -5.26 -28.92 8.88
C GLY A 335 -6.76 -28.73 9.11
N GLY A 336 -7.30 -29.27 10.21
CA GLY A 336 -8.72 -29.09 10.56
C GLY A 336 -9.10 -27.64 10.82
N ILE A 337 -8.22 -26.89 11.49
CA ILE A 337 -8.42 -25.45 11.77
C ILE A 337 -8.42 -24.66 10.45
N ALA A 338 -7.45 -24.95 9.57
CA ALA A 338 -7.35 -24.29 8.28
C ALA A 338 -8.60 -24.51 7.42
N LEU A 339 -9.13 -25.73 7.39
CA LEU A 339 -10.39 -26.05 6.70
C LEU A 339 -11.58 -25.32 7.32
N GLY A 340 -11.70 -25.31 8.65
CA GLY A 340 -12.78 -24.62 9.36
C GLY A 340 -12.79 -23.11 9.09
N VAL A 341 -11.61 -22.46 9.17
CA VAL A 341 -11.45 -21.04 8.84
C VAL A 341 -11.78 -20.78 7.37
N GLY A 342 -11.33 -21.65 6.45
CA GLY A 342 -11.62 -21.55 5.03
C GLY A 342 -13.12 -21.59 4.72
N PHE A 343 -13.85 -22.53 5.33
CA PHE A 343 -15.30 -22.60 5.19
C PHE A 343 -16.02 -21.39 5.79
N ALA A 344 -15.57 -20.90 6.96
CA ALA A 344 -16.14 -19.73 7.60
C ALA A 344 -15.96 -18.44 6.77
N LEU A 345 -14.82 -18.31 6.08
CA LEU A 345 -14.50 -17.13 5.26
C LEU A 345 -15.01 -17.23 3.81
N LYS A 346 -15.48 -18.39 3.37
CA LYS A 346 -15.88 -18.67 1.98
C LYS A 346 -16.81 -17.58 1.42
N GLU A 347 -17.92 -17.30 2.10
CA GLU A 347 -18.92 -16.32 1.63
C GLU A 347 -18.35 -14.89 1.60
N THR A 348 -17.50 -14.54 2.56
CA THR A 348 -16.86 -13.22 2.60
C THR A 348 -15.95 -13.02 1.38
N PHE A 349 -15.16 -14.04 1.03
CA PHE A 349 -14.31 -13.99 -0.16
C PHE A 349 -15.13 -13.97 -1.47
N GLU A 350 -16.21 -14.73 -1.56
CA GLU A 350 -17.06 -14.74 -2.76
C GLU A 350 -17.70 -13.36 -3.02
N ASN A 351 -18.19 -12.68 -1.98
CA ASN A 351 -18.68 -11.29 -2.12
C ASN A 351 -17.56 -10.31 -2.49
N TYR A 352 -16.37 -10.48 -1.90
CA TYR A 352 -15.21 -9.64 -2.20
C TYR A 352 -14.75 -9.75 -3.65
N PHE A 353 -14.63 -10.97 -4.18
CA PHE A 353 -14.25 -11.19 -5.59
C PHE A 353 -15.31 -10.66 -6.55
N ALA A 354 -16.60 -10.83 -6.22
CA ALA A 354 -17.69 -10.25 -7.00
C ALA A 354 -17.62 -8.72 -7.05
N TYR A 355 -17.36 -8.07 -5.90
CA TYR A 355 -17.14 -6.62 -5.83
C TYR A 355 -15.99 -6.16 -6.74
N MET A 356 -14.84 -6.84 -6.66
CA MET A 356 -13.68 -6.51 -7.49
C MET A 356 -13.99 -6.65 -8.97
N MET A 357 -14.67 -7.73 -9.37
CA MET A 357 -15.07 -7.98 -10.76
C MET A 357 -16.02 -6.89 -11.29
N ILE A 358 -17.07 -6.56 -10.53
CA ILE A 358 -18.03 -5.49 -10.90
C ILE A 358 -17.30 -4.16 -11.13
N ARG A 359 -16.39 -3.79 -10.21
CA ARG A 359 -15.65 -2.52 -10.28
C ARG A 359 -14.60 -2.50 -11.40
N LYS A 360 -13.86 -3.60 -11.58
CA LYS A 360 -12.79 -3.70 -12.58
C LYS A 360 -13.35 -3.73 -14.00
N ASP A 361 -14.36 -4.55 -14.22
CA ASP A 361 -14.94 -4.78 -15.55
C ASP A 361 -16.09 -3.80 -15.85
N LYS A 362 -16.38 -2.89 -14.90
CA LYS A 362 -17.48 -1.92 -14.96
C LYS A 362 -18.78 -2.59 -15.43
N ILE A 363 -19.14 -3.72 -14.81
CA ILE A 363 -20.35 -4.49 -15.18
C ILE A 363 -21.57 -3.59 -15.08
N PHE A 364 -21.68 -2.85 -13.97
CA PHE A 364 -22.53 -1.69 -13.79
C PHE A 364 -21.82 -0.71 -12.83
N VAL A 365 -22.20 0.56 -12.88
CA VAL A 365 -21.66 1.61 -12.00
C VAL A 365 -22.74 2.29 -11.16
N GLU A 366 -22.32 2.98 -10.10
CA GLU A 366 -23.22 3.79 -9.27
C GLU A 366 -23.90 4.86 -10.13
N GLY A 367 -25.22 5.00 -9.97
CA GLY A 367 -26.05 5.87 -10.80
C GLY A 367 -26.75 5.18 -11.98
N GLU A 368 -26.34 3.96 -12.38
CA GLU A 368 -27.01 3.23 -13.46
C GLU A 368 -28.30 2.56 -13.00
N ARG A 369 -29.25 2.42 -13.93
CA ARG A 369 -30.53 1.76 -13.69
C ARG A 369 -30.45 0.29 -14.09
N ILE A 370 -30.71 -0.59 -13.12
CA ILE A 370 -30.65 -2.05 -13.31
C ILE A 370 -31.96 -2.71 -12.87
N ALA A 371 -32.27 -3.86 -13.47
CA ALA A 371 -33.27 -4.81 -12.99
C ALA A 371 -32.58 -6.08 -12.49
N LEU A 372 -33.00 -6.52 -11.32
CA LEU A 372 -32.58 -7.78 -10.73
C LEU A 372 -33.47 -8.93 -11.20
N ALA A 373 -32.94 -10.15 -11.14
CA ALA A 373 -33.71 -11.38 -11.35
C ALA A 373 -34.93 -11.52 -10.41
N SER A 374 -34.93 -10.85 -9.24
CA SER A 374 -36.09 -10.79 -8.35
C SER A 374 -37.25 -9.95 -8.87
N GLY A 375 -37.07 -9.25 -10.00
CA GLY A 375 -38.02 -8.28 -10.54
C GLY A 375 -37.87 -6.87 -9.98
N TYR A 376 -37.04 -6.66 -8.94
CA TYR A 376 -36.79 -5.33 -8.39
C TYR A 376 -36.00 -4.47 -9.39
N LYS A 377 -36.51 -3.27 -9.67
CA LYS A 377 -35.90 -2.30 -10.60
C LYS A 377 -35.51 -1.05 -9.83
N GLY A 378 -34.28 -0.60 -10.01
CA GLY A 378 -33.81 0.59 -9.31
C GLY A 378 -32.49 1.13 -9.84
N ILE A 379 -32.00 2.14 -9.15
CA ILE A 379 -30.74 2.82 -9.44
C ILE A 379 -29.70 2.32 -8.45
N VAL A 380 -28.52 1.95 -8.95
CA VAL A 380 -27.39 1.53 -8.10
C VAL A 380 -26.97 2.74 -7.25
N TYR A 381 -27.18 2.64 -5.94
CA TYR A 381 -26.86 3.74 -5.01
C TYR A 381 -25.42 3.64 -4.50
N LYS A 382 -25.02 2.45 -4.05
CA LYS A 382 -23.68 2.22 -3.50
C LYS A 382 -23.28 0.76 -3.66
N ILE A 383 -22.07 0.53 -4.15
CA ILE A 383 -21.50 -0.82 -4.30
C ILE A 383 -20.48 -1.04 -3.17
N THR A 384 -20.69 -2.05 -2.32
CA THR A 384 -19.73 -2.40 -1.25
C THR A 384 -19.20 -3.82 -1.42
N SER A 385 -18.15 -4.16 -0.68
CA SER A 385 -17.50 -5.48 -0.75
C SER A 385 -18.39 -6.64 -0.27
N ARG A 386 -19.48 -6.36 0.45
CA ARG A 386 -20.42 -7.37 0.97
C ARG A 386 -21.80 -7.27 0.32
N VAL A 387 -22.33 -6.06 0.22
CA VAL A 387 -23.67 -5.80 -0.30
C VAL A 387 -23.69 -4.64 -1.29
N THR A 388 -24.63 -4.67 -2.22
CA THR A 388 -24.93 -3.54 -3.11
C THR A 388 -26.31 -3.00 -2.77
N TYR A 389 -26.38 -1.68 -2.65
CA TYR A 389 -27.61 -0.95 -2.35
C TYR A 389 -28.22 -0.46 -3.66
N ILE A 390 -29.47 -0.86 -3.93
CA ILE A 390 -30.21 -0.48 -5.13
C ILE A 390 -31.47 0.26 -4.70
N ARG A 391 -31.51 1.56 -4.96
CA ARG A 391 -32.57 2.45 -4.52
C ARG A 391 -33.67 2.50 -5.57
N HIS A 392 -34.93 2.42 -5.14
CA HIS A 392 -36.05 2.59 -6.05
C HIS A 392 -36.05 4.02 -6.63
N PRO A 393 -36.45 4.25 -7.90
CA PRO A 393 -36.41 5.57 -8.51
C PRO A 393 -37.23 6.64 -7.76
N LEU A 394 -38.28 6.21 -7.04
CA LEU A 394 -39.12 7.09 -6.21
C LEU A 394 -38.58 7.30 -4.79
N ASN A 395 -37.38 6.80 -4.47
CA ASN A 395 -36.75 6.83 -3.14
C ASN A 395 -37.59 6.20 -2.01
N GLU A 396 -38.56 5.36 -2.32
CA GLU A 396 -39.44 4.72 -1.33
C GLU A 396 -38.84 3.46 -0.69
N SER A 397 -37.92 2.79 -1.38
CA SER A 397 -37.28 1.56 -0.89
C SER A 397 -35.83 1.42 -1.34
N ILE A 398 -35.06 0.61 -0.62
CA ILE A 398 -33.69 0.22 -0.96
C ILE A 398 -33.58 -1.30 -0.87
N ALA A 399 -33.25 -1.95 -1.98
CA ALA A 399 -32.87 -3.36 -1.99
C ALA A 399 -31.40 -3.49 -1.58
N ILE A 400 -31.15 -4.35 -0.60
CA ILE A 400 -29.80 -4.69 -0.11
C ILE A 400 -29.51 -6.10 -0.58
N VAL A 401 -28.59 -6.25 -1.53
CA VAL A 401 -28.34 -7.53 -2.21
C VAL A 401 -26.89 -7.95 -1.95
N PRO A 402 -26.62 -9.21 -1.54
CA PRO A 402 -25.27 -9.72 -1.47
C PRO A 402 -24.54 -9.53 -2.80
N THR A 403 -23.36 -8.93 -2.77
CA THR A 403 -22.65 -8.56 -4.00
C THR A 403 -22.33 -9.77 -4.87
N ARG A 404 -22.07 -10.94 -4.25
CA ARG A 404 -21.91 -12.22 -4.95
C ARG A 404 -23.11 -12.54 -5.85
N GLN A 405 -24.32 -12.35 -5.33
CA GLN A 405 -25.54 -12.73 -6.03
C GLN A 405 -25.63 -11.99 -7.37
N LEU A 406 -25.21 -10.72 -7.41
CA LEU A 406 -25.23 -9.88 -8.60
C LEU A 406 -24.33 -10.36 -9.74
N VAL A 407 -23.27 -11.11 -9.42
CA VAL A 407 -22.38 -11.69 -10.45
C VAL A 407 -22.86 -13.08 -10.88
N THR A 408 -23.62 -13.77 -10.02
CA THR A 408 -24.12 -15.13 -10.29
C THR A 408 -25.53 -15.17 -10.89
N SER A 409 -26.29 -14.08 -10.83
CA SER A 409 -27.64 -13.97 -11.37
C SER A 409 -27.70 -13.05 -12.58
N GLU A 410 -28.73 -13.21 -13.41
CA GLU A 410 -29.02 -12.27 -14.49
C GLU A 410 -29.28 -10.84 -13.95
N ILE A 411 -28.66 -9.85 -14.60
CA ILE A 411 -28.90 -8.43 -14.38
C ILE A 411 -29.14 -7.78 -15.73
N ILE A 412 -30.24 -7.04 -15.84
CA ILE A 412 -30.54 -6.23 -17.03
C ILE A 412 -30.15 -4.79 -16.70
N ASN A 413 -29.17 -4.25 -17.42
CA ASN A 413 -28.78 -2.85 -17.31
C ASN A 413 -29.48 -2.03 -18.41
N TYR A 414 -30.26 -1.02 -18.03
CA TYR A 414 -31.02 -0.20 -18.97
C TYR A 414 -30.28 1.05 -19.43
N THR A 415 -29.16 1.40 -18.78
CA THR A 415 -28.44 2.66 -19.01
C THR A 415 -27.11 2.43 -19.71
N LYS A 416 -26.59 1.20 -19.67
CA LYS A 416 -25.32 0.87 -20.32
C LYS A 416 -25.44 0.96 -21.83
N GLU A 417 -24.53 1.71 -22.45
CA GLU A 417 -24.45 1.81 -23.91
C GLU A 417 -24.00 0.46 -24.50
N PHE A 418 -24.63 0.06 -25.61
CA PHE A 418 -24.17 -1.05 -26.42
C PHE A 418 -22.97 -0.55 -27.24
N ALA A 419 -21.77 -0.79 -26.73
CA ALA A 419 -20.52 -0.48 -27.42
C ALA A 419 -20.25 -1.45 -28.58
#